data_AF-A0A4Y9SKE6-F1
#
_entry.id   AF-A0A4Y9SKE6-F1
#
_cell.length_a   1.000
_cell.length_b   1.000
_cell.length_c   1.000
_cell.angle_alpha   90.00
_cell.angle_beta   90.00
_cell.angle_gamma   90.00
#
_symmetry.space_group_name_H-M   'P 1'
#
loop_
_entity.id
_entity.type
_entity.pdbx_description
1 polymer ?
#
loop_
_entity_poly.entity_id
_entity_poly.type
_entity_poly.pdbx_seq_one_letter_code
_entity_poly.pdbx_strand_id
1 'polypeptide(L)'
;DLDAFDLDLPGSAPAGSPAAAAASAPLPEPAGFDLSAIDLDLPATAADDATALPEVGELSPAHMEMETKLDLAIAYQEIGDKEGARELIEEVIKGGSPEQVAKANSMRAQLV
;
A
#
# COMPACT_ATOMS: atom_id res chain seq x y z
N ASP A 1 -19.57 31.84 7.31
CA ASP A 1 -20.50 31.06 8.13
C ASP A 1 -20.13 29.59 8.16
N LEU A 2 -19.24 29.25 9.08
CA LEU A 2 -18.96 27.88 9.54
C LEU A 2 -19.05 27.85 11.08
N ASP A 3 -19.87 28.73 11.66
CA ASP A 3 -20.02 28.95 13.10
C ASP A 3 -21.02 27.96 13.75
N ALA A 4 -21.20 26.78 13.15
CA ALA A 4 -22.19 25.78 13.58
C ALA A 4 -21.57 24.43 13.98
N PHE A 5 -20.25 24.33 14.09
CA PHE A 5 -19.59 23.20 14.76
C PHE A 5 -19.40 23.52 16.25
N ASP A 6 -20.51 23.47 16.99
CA ASP A 6 -20.51 23.48 18.46
C ASP A 6 -20.21 22.07 18.95
N LEU A 7 -18.94 21.82 19.26
CA LEU A 7 -18.48 20.58 19.87
C LEU A 7 -18.91 20.56 21.34
N ASP A 8 -20.14 20.10 21.60
CA ASP A 8 -20.63 19.77 22.94
C ASP A 8 -19.86 18.54 23.45
N LEU A 9 -18.74 18.77 24.13
CA LEU A 9 -17.99 17.74 24.85
C LEU A 9 -18.76 17.38 26.13
N PRO A 10 -19.22 16.13 26.32
CA PRO A 10 -19.79 15.72 27.60
C PRO A 10 -18.73 15.80 28.70
N GLY A 11 -19.09 16.52 29.76
CA GLY A 11 -18.23 16.97 30.84
C GLY A 11 -17.34 15.89 31.47
N SER A 12 -16.10 16.30 31.72
CA SER A 12 -15.12 15.58 32.53
C SER A 12 -15.59 15.51 33.99
N ALA A 13 -16.19 14.38 34.39
CA ALA A 13 -16.39 14.04 35.80
C ALA A 13 -15.20 13.17 36.29
N PRO A 14 -14.61 13.45 37.47
CA PRO A 14 -13.61 12.56 38.03
C PRO A 14 -14.32 11.34 38.62
N ALA A 15 -14.30 10.21 37.91
CA ALA A 15 -14.73 8.94 38.45
C ALA A 15 -13.71 8.46 39.49
N GLY A 16 -14.16 8.39 40.74
CA GLY A 16 -13.38 7.98 41.89
C GLY A 16 -12.76 6.59 41.73
N SER A 17 -11.57 6.44 42.28
CA SER A 17 -10.78 5.21 42.30
C SER A 17 -11.34 4.23 43.36
N PRO A 18 -11.76 3.00 43.02
CA PRO A 18 -11.94 1.96 44.00
C PRO A 18 -10.61 1.25 44.23
N ALA A 19 -9.96 1.57 45.36
CA ALA A 19 -8.97 0.69 45.95
C ALA A 19 -9.68 -0.58 46.46
N ALA A 20 -9.42 -1.72 45.82
CA ALA A 20 -9.74 -3.03 46.38
C ALA A 20 -8.80 -4.12 45.82
N ALA A 21 -7.89 -4.57 46.71
CA ALA A 21 -7.35 -5.92 46.82
C ALA A 21 -6.86 -6.63 45.54
N ALA A 22 -5.57 -6.45 45.22
CA ALA A 22 -4.83 -7.36 44.36
C ALA A 22 -4.58 -8.69 45.10
N ALA A 23 -5.39 -9.70 44.81
CA ALA A 23 -5.05 -11.09 45.10
C ALA A 23 -4.00 -11.53 44.06
N SER A 24 -2.77 -11.81 44.51
CA SER A 24 -1.71 -12.40 43.68
C SER A 24 -2.11 -13.82 43.26
N ALA A 25 -2.74 -13.96 42.10
CA ALA A 25 -2.74 -15.21 41.36
C ALA A 25 -1.42 -15.29 40.56
N PRO A 26 -0.68 -16.41 40.59
CA PRO A 26 0.53 -16.55 39.79
C PRO A 26 0.15 -16.52 38.30
N LEU A 27 0.76 -15.60 37.55
CA LEU A 27 0.68 -15.63 36.10
C LEU A 27 1.39 -16.90 35.59
N PRO A 28 0.83 -17.60 34.59
CA PRO A 28 1.54 -18.71 33.96
C PRO A 28 2.85 -18.18 33.36
N GLU A 29 3.96 -18.84 33.69
CA GLU A 29 5.27 -18.55 33.11
C GLU A 29 5.20 -18.70 31.58
N PRO A 30 5.84 -17.81 30.81
CA PRO A 30 5.89 -17.97 29.36
C PRO A 30 6.59 -19.30 29.06
N ALA A 31 5.89 -20.20 28.37
CA ALA A 31 6.48 -21.43 27.87
C ALA A 31 7.75 -21.06 27.08
N GLY A 32 8.90 -21.55 27.55
CA GLY A 32 10.19 -21.28 26.94
C GLY A 32 10.18 -21.69 25.47
N PHE A 33 10.19 -20.69 24.59
CA PHE A 33 10.28 -20.91 23.15
C PHE A 33 11.75 -21.13 22.81
N ASP A 34 12.17 -22.40 22.73
CA ASP A 34 13.53 -22.78 22.38
C ASP A 34 13.72 -22.77 20.87
N LEU A 35 14.35 -21.70 20.37
CA LEU A 35 14.68 -21.53 18.94
C LEU A 35 15.86 -22.39 18.49
N SER A 36 16.57 -23.03 19.41
CA SER A 36 17.71 -23.90 19.10
C SER A 36 17.28 -25.23 18.48
N ALA A 37 15.99 -25.57 18.59
CA ALA A 37 15.39 -26.74 17.93
C ALA A 37 15.04 -26.48 16.45
N ILE A 38 15.16 -25.24 15.96
CA ILE A 38 14.96 -24.90 14.55
C ILE A 38 16.29 -25.09 13.83
N ASP A 39 16.42 -26.20 13.11
CA ASP A 39 17.54 -26.45 12.19
C ASP A 39 17.34 -25.57 10.95
N LEU A 40 18.11 -24.48 10.85
CA LEU A 40 18.02 -23.50 9.78
C LEU A 40 18.98 -23.83 8.62
N ASP A 41 19.13 -25.12 8.31
CA ASP A 41 19.81 -25.56 7.08
C ASP A 41 18.83 -25.44 5.90
N LEU A 42 18.68 -24.21 5.42
CA LEU A 42 17.94 -23.90 4.21
C LEU A 42 18.81 -24.31 3.01
N PRO A 43 18.43 -25.31 2.19
CA PRO A 43 19.15 -25.55 0.95
C PRO A 43 19.10 -24.26 0.14
N ALA A 44 20.26 -23.82 -0.37
CA ALA A 44 20.41 -22.60 -1.15
C ALA A 44 19.79 -22.75 -2.57
N THR A 45 18.56 -23.25 -2.66
CA THR A 45 17.83 -23.54 -3.90
C THR A 45 16.37 -23.09 -3.82
N ALA A 46 16.08 -22.02 -3.07
CA ALA A 46 14.77 -21.37 -3.06
C ALA A 46 14.86 -19.86 -2.78
N ALA A 47 15.86 -19.19 -3.37
CA ALA A 47 15.83 -17.74 -3.58
C ALA A 47 15.20 -17.36 -4.94
N ASP A 48 14.44 -18.29 -5.53
CA ASP A 48 13.66 -18.15 -6.76
C ASP A 48 12.18 -18.46 -6.46
N ASP A 49 11.67 -17.96 -5.33
CA ASP A 49 10.24 -17.93 -5.04
C ASP A 49 9.86 -16.59 -4.40
N ALA A 50 10.39 -15.50 -4.98
CA ALA A 50 9.71 -14.23 -4.92
C ALA A 50 8.87 -14.16 -6.20
N THR A 51 7.60 -14.51 -6.08
CA THR A 51 6.57 -14.35 -7.10
C THR A 51 6.82 -15.11 -8.40
N ALA A 52 6.20 -16.29 -8.52
CA ALA A 52 5.67 -16.72 -9.80
C ALA A 52 4.63 -15.68 -10.28
N LEU A 53 5.11 -14.53 -10.76
CA LEU A 53 4.34 -13.76 -11.73
C LEU A 53 4.12 -14.70 -12.91
N PRO A 54 2.93 -14.70 -13.54
CA PRO A 54 2.79 -15.36 -14.83
C PRO A 54 3.93 -14.89 -15.72
N GLU A 55 4.51 -15.79 -16.51
CA GLU A 55 5.55 -15.50 -17.49
C GLU A 55 4.99 -14.49 -18.51
N VAL A 56 4.93 -13.21 -18.12
CA VAL A 56 4.60 -12.09 -18.98
C VAL A 56 5.86 -11.87 -19.79
N GLY A 57 5.96 -12.58 -20.91
CA GLY A 57 7.16 -12.75 -21.72
C GLY A 57 8.11 -11.56 -21.65
N GLU A 58 9.20 -11.72 -20.89
CA GLU A 58 10.38 -10.86 -20.78
C GLU A 58 10.15 -9.35 -21.03
N LEU A 59 9.07 -8.78 -20.49
CA LEU A 59 8.87 -7.33 -20.57
C LEU A 59 9.88 -6.70 -19.61
N SER A 60 10.78 -5.89 -20.18
CA SER A 60 11.83 -5.23 -19.38
C SER A 60 11.22 -4.48 -18.19
N PRO A 61 11.95 -4.32 -17.06
CA PRO A 61 11.45 -3.59 -15.90
C PRO A 61 10.90 -2.19 -16.23
N ALA A 62 11.53 -1.49 -17.17
CA ALA A 62 11.07 -0.19 -17.66
C ALA A 62 9.71 -0.27 -18.38
N HIS A 63 9.45 -1.36 -19.11
CA HIS A 63 8.16 -1.57 -19.75
C HIS A 63 7.05 -1.75 -18.71
N MET A 64 7.28 -2.59 -17.69
CA MET A 64 6.32 -2.80 -16.60
C MET A 64 6.09 -1.53 -15.78
N GLU A 65 7.13 -0.71 -15.57
CA GLU A 65 7.00 0.59 -14.90
C GLU A 65 6.05 1.51 -15.68
N MET A 66 6.22 1.62 -17.00
CA MET A 66 5.37 2.47 -17.85
C MET A 66 3.93 1.96 -17.93
N GLU A 67 3.73 0.65 -17.87
CA GLU A 67 2.41 0.03 -17.77
C GLU A 67 1.73 0.38 -16.45
N THR A 68 2.46 0.28 -15.33
CA THR A 68 1.96 0.69 -14.00
C THR A 68 1.58 2.17 -13.97
N LYS A 69 2.37 3.05 -14.62
CA LYS A 69 2.05 4.49 -14.72
C LYS A 69 0.77 4.74 -15.53
N LEU A 70 0.53 3.98 -16.59
CA LEU A 70 -0.70 4.06 -17.36
C LEU A 70 -1.91 3.68 -16.49
N ASP A 71 -1.81 2.62 -15.69
CA ASP A 71 -2.89 2.18 -14.81
C ASP A 71 -3.17 3.21 -13.70
N LEU A 72 -2.12 3.79 -13.12
CA LEU A 72 -2.27 4.87 -12.13
C LEU A 72 -2.91 6.13 -12.74
N ALA A 73 -2.57 6.47 -14.00
CA ALA A 73 -3.19 7.59 -14.70
C ALA A 73 -4.70 7.38 -14.93
N ILE A 74 -5.12 6.14 -15.21
CA ILE A 74 -6.55 5.79 -15.30
C ILE A 74 -7.22 6.02 -13.94
N ALA A 75 -6.62 5.51 -12.86
CA ALA A 75 -7.18 5.68 -11.52
C ALA A 75 -7.33 7.17 -11.14
N TYR A 76 -6.34 8.01 -11.47
CA TYR A 76 -6.42 9.46 -11.26
C TYR A 76 -7.50 10.13 -12.11
N GLN A 77 -7.66 9.72 -13.36
CA GLN A 77 -8.76 10.19 -14.21
C GLN A 77 -10.13 9.81 -13.63
N GLU A 78 -10.28 8.59 -13.10
CA GLU A 78 -11.53 8.08 -12.52
C GLU A 78 -11.97 8.86 -11.28
N ILE A 79 -11.03 9.32 -10.46
CA ILE A 79 -11.33 10.18 -9.28
C ILE A 79 -11.41 11.68 -9.64
N GLY A 80 -11.18 12.05 -10.90
CA GLY A 80 -11.25 13.43 -11.39
C GLY A 80 -9.96 14.24 -11.25
N ASP A 81 -8.85 13.63 -10.84
CA ASP A 81 -7.53 14.26 -10.79
C ASP A 81 -6.85 14.25 -12.18
N LYS A 82 -7.27 15.20 -13.02
CA LYS A 82 -6.75 15.31 -14.39
C LYS A 82 -5.29 15.74 -14.45
N GLU A 83 -4.84 16.58 -13.52
CA GLU A 83 -3.45 17.07 -13.50
C GLU A 83 -2.51 15.93 -13.13
N GLY A 84 -2.83 15.14 -12.09
CA GLY A 84 -2.05 13.94 -11.74
C GLY A 84 -2.01 12.91 -12.86
N ALA A 85 -3.16 12.64 -13.50
CA ALA A 85 -3.21 11.73 -14.65
C ALA A 85 -2.36 12.24 -15.82
N ARG A 86 -2.36 13.55 -16.06
CA ARG A 86 -1.62 14.20 -17.14
C ARG A 86 -0.11 14.08 -16.92
N GLU A 87 0.39 14.27 -15.70
CA GLU A 87 1.80 14.09 -15.39
C GLU A 87 2.28 12.67 -15.69
N LEU A 88 1.54 11.66 -15.21
CA LEU A 88 1.87 10.24 -15.46
C LEU A 88 1.87 9.90 -16.96
N ILE A 89 0.87 10.39 -17.69
CA ILE A 89 0.77 10.20 -19.15
C ILE A 89 1.96 10.85 -19.87
N GLU A 90 2.42 12.03 -19.43
CA GLU A 90 3.59 12.68 -20.00
C GLU A 90 4.88 11.91 -19.76
N GLU A 91 5.02 11.26 -18.59
CA GLU A 91 6.16 10.37 -18.33
C GLU A 91 6.15 9.16 -19.28
N VAL A 92 4.98 8.53 -19.48
CA VAL A 92 4.84 7.39 -20.39
C VAL A 92 5.12 7.79 -21.84
N ILE A 93 4.70 8.98 -22.27
CA ILE A 93 5.02 9.48 -23.63
C ILE A 93 6.54 9.64 -23.83
N LYS A 94 7.28 10.00 -22.77
CA LYS A 94 8.73 10.22 -22.83
C LYS A 94 9.53 8.92 -22.77
N GLY A 95 9.05 7.89 -22.06
CA GLY A 95 9.83 6.69 -21.74
C GLY A 95 9.20 5.35 -22.14
N GLY A 96 7.97 5.33 -22.63
CA GLY A 96 7.24 4.12 -22.99
C GLY A 96 7.61 3.55 -24.36
N SER A 97 7.22 2.30 -24.58
CA SER A 97 7.25 1.68 -25.91
C SER A 97 6.31 2.41 -26.89
N PRO A 98 6.47 2.24 -28.21
CA PRO A 98 5.57 2.86 -29.19
C PRO A 98 4.08 2.59 -28.94
N GLU A 99 3.74 1.38 -28.48
CA GLU A 99 2.37 0.99 -28.12
C GLU A 99 1.88 1.73 -26.86
N GLN A 100 2.73 1.81 -25.83
CA GLN A 100 2.42 2.54 -24.59
C GLN A 100 2.26 4.04 -24.87
N VAL A 101 3.10 4.63 -25.72
CA VAL A 101 3.00 6.03 -26.16
C VAL A 101 1.69 6.27 -26.93
N ALA A 102 1.28 5.34 -27.79
CA ALA A 102 0.01 5.45 -28.51
C ALA A 102 -1.20 5.42 -27.56
N LYS A 103 -1.19 4.51 -26.57
CA LYS A 103 -2.19 4.44 -25.50
C LYS A 103 -2.21 5.73 -24.67
N ALA A 104 -1.05 6.21 -24.24
CA ALA A 104 -0.88 7.45 -23.49
C ALA A 104 -1.43 8.67 -24.25
N ASN A 105 -1.16 8.78 -25.55
CA ASN A 105 -1.71 9.86 -26.38
C ASN A 105 -3.24 9.81 -26.50
N SER A 106 -3.80 8.59 -26.58
CA SER A 106 -5.25 8.40 -26.62
C SER A 106 -5.91 8.81 -25.30
N MET A 107 -5.30 8.43 -24.16
CA MET A 107 -5.75 8.85 -22.84
C MET A 107 -5.63 10.38 -22.66
N ARG A 108 -4.52 10.99 -23.11
CA ARG A 108 -4.33 12.45 -23.05
C ARG A 108 -5.44 13.21 -23.77
N ALA A 109 -5.93 12.72 -24.90
CA ALA A 109 -7.01 13.34 -25.65
C ALA A 109 -8.36 13.28 -24.92
N GLN A 110 -8.52 12.37 -23.96
CA GLN A 110 -9.73 12.22 -23.15
C GLN A 110 -9.74 13.10 -21.90
N LEU A 111 -8.60 13.72 -21.54
CA LEU A 111 -8.47 14.63 -20.39
C LEU A 111 -9.01 16.05 -20.67
N VAL A 112 -10.15 16.17 -21.35
CA VAL A 112 -10.84 17.46 -21.63
C VAL A 112 -11.46 18.07 -20.40
#